data_AF-A0A7T1HIS8-F1
#
_entry.id   AF-A0A7T1HIS8-F1
#
_cell.length_a   1.000
_cell.length_b   1.000
_cell.length_c   1.000
_cell.angle_alpha   90.00
_cell.angle_beta   90.00
_cell.angle_gamma   90.00
#
_symmetry.space_group_name_H-M   'P 1'
#
loop_
_entity.id
_entity.type
_entity.pdbx_description
1 polymer ?
#
loop_
_entity_poly.entity_id
_entity_poly.type
_entity_poly.pdbx_seq_one_letter_code
_entity_poly.pdbx_strand_id
1 'polypeptide(L)' 'MSAYTAVVKQDGDWWIGWVEEVPGVNAQERTRERLVVALKAVLQEALEMNRAEARAAAGSSYEELALAL' A
#
# COMPACT_ATOMS: atom_id res chain seq x y z
N MET A 1 4.28 15.61 -1.92
CA MET A 1 4.66 14.19 -2.09
C MET A 1 3.95 13.43 -1.01
N SER A 2 2.98 12.58 -1.35
CA SER A 2 2.33 11.73 -0.35
C SER A 2 3.31 10.63 0.03
N ALA A 3 3.90 10.73 1.21
CA ALA A 3 4.65 9.65 1.81
C ALA A 3 3.65 8.70 2.49
N TYR A 4 3.87 7.40 2.35
CA TYR A 4 3.11 6.37 3.07
C TYR A 4 3.88 5.95 4.31
N THR A 5 3.15 5.62 5.37
CA THR A 5 3.70 5.31 6.68
C THR A 5 3.54 3.81 6.95
N ALA A 6 4.68 3.14 7.19
CA ALA A 6 4.67 1.75 7.59
C ALA A 6 4.77 1.62 9.11
N VAL A 7 3.76 1.00 9.74
CA VAL A 7 3.87 0.49 11.11
C VAL A 7 4.57 -0.85 11.05
N VAL A 8 5.63 -1.01 11.84
CA VAL A 8 6.44 -2.23 11.83
C VAL A 8 6.59 -2.76 13.26
N LYS A 9 6.37 -4.06 13.44
CA LYS A 9 6.53 -4.79 14.69
C LYS A 9 7.43 -6.00 14.48
N GLN A 10 8.35 -6.24 15.40
CA GLN A 10 9.02 -7.55 15.51
C GLN A 10 8.27 -8.42 16.52
N ASP A 11 7.93 -9.64 16.14
CA ASP A 11 7.22 -10.63 16.95
C ASP A 11 7.93 -11.99 16.85
N GLY A 12 8.75 -12.30 17.86
CA GLY A 12 9.70 -13.41 17.81
C GLY A 12 10.67 -13.29 16.63
N ASP A 13 10.71 -14.32 15.80
CA ASP A 13 11.58 -14.41 14.61
C ASP A 13 10.96 -13.77 13.35
N TRP A 14 9.87 -13.02 13.51
CA TRP A 14 9.14 -12.41 12.40
C TRP A 14 9.07 -10.90 12.52
N TRP A 15 9.17 -10.23 11.37
CA TRP A 15 8.85 -8.83 11.19
C TRP A 15 7.50 -8.75 10.49
N ILE A 16 6.56 -8.03 11.08
CA ILE A 16 5.20 -7.81 10.58
C ILE A 16 5.04 -6.31 10.35
N GLY A 17 4.39 -5.93 9.27
CA GLY A 17 4.09 -4.54 9.03
C GLY A 17 2.79 -4.28 8.29
N TRP A 18 2.32 -3.05 8.44
CA TRP A 18 1.07 -2.52 7.89
C TRP A 18 1.34 -1.13 7.30
N VAL A 19 0.61 -0.75 6.26
CA VAL A 19 0.60 0.63 5.75
C VAL A 19 -0.58 1.38 6.36
N GLU A 20 -0.32 2.46 7.10
CA GLU A 20 -1.35 3.19 7.87
C GLU A 20 -2.47 3.74 6.97
N GLU A 21 -2.09 4.29 5.82
CA GLU A 21 -3.01 4.99 4.92
C GLU A 21 -3.82 4.04 4.02
N VAL A 22 -3.44 2.76 3.94
CA VAL A 22 -4.10 1.79 3.05
C VAL A 22 -4.50 0.53 3.83
N PRO A 23 -5.76 0.47 4.32
CA PRO A 23 -6.26 -0.69 5.04
C PRO A 23 -6.09 -1.99 4.25
N GLY A 24 -5.68 -3.06 4.93
CA GLY A 24 -5.47 -4.37 4.34
C GLY A 24 -4.07 -4.56 3.72
N VAL A 25 -3.31 -3.50 3.48
CA VAL A 25 -1.93 -3.62 2.99
C VAL A 25 -0.99 -3.97 4.14
N ASN A 26 -0.51 -5.20 4.12
CA ASN A 26 0.38 -5.75 5.15
C ASN A 26 1.33 -6.80 4.55
N ALA A 27 2.42 -7.07 5.25
CA ALA A 27 3.35 -8.14 4.90
C ALA A 27 4.03 -8.69 6.17
N GLN A 28 4.62 -9.87 6.05
CA GLN A 28 5.42 -10.50 7.09
C GLN A 28 6.67 -11.16 6.50
N GLU A 29 7.83 -10.92 7.10
CA GLU A 29 9.12 -11.41 6.62
C GLU A 29 10.05 -11.77 7.79
N ARG A 30 11.15 -12.51 7.55
CA ARG A 30 12.12 -12.83 8.63
C ARG A 30 13.11 -11.71 8.92
N THR A 31 13.22 -10.72 8.05
CA THR A 31 14.11 -9.56 8.26
C THR A 31 13.37 -8.28 7.98
N ARG A 32 13.79 -7.20 8.65
CA ARG A 32 13.18 -5.88 8.49
C ARG A 32 13.34 -5.36 7.06
N GLU A 33 14.48 -5.63 6.44
CA GLU A 33 14.79 -5.18 5.07
C GLU A 33 13.84 -5.85 4.07
N ARG A 34 13.62 -7.17 4.21
CA ARG A 34 12.67 -7.89 3.38
C ARG A 34 11.25 -7.41 3.62
N LEU A 35 10.87 -7.14 4.87
CA LEU A 35 9.55 -6.59 5.18
C LEU A 35 9.33 -5.28 4.43
N VAL A 36 10.30 -4.36 4.42
CA VAL A 36 10.19 -3.08 3.70
C VAL A 36 10.05 -3.29 2.20
N VAL A 37 10.78 -4.25 1.62
CA VAL A 37 10.64 -4.60 0.19
C VAL A 37 9.24 -5.16 -0.09
N ALA A 38 8.78 -6.10 0.73
CA ALA A 38 7.45 -6.71 0.59
C ALA A 38 6.33 -5.68 0.72
N LEU A 39 6.37 -4.82 1.75
CA LEU A 39 5.40 -3.75 1.96
C LEU A 39 5.30 -2.80 0.76
N LYS A 40 6.43 -2.43 0.14
CA LYS A 40 6.42 -1.59 -1.07
C LYS A 40 5.74 -2.30 -2.25
N ALA A 41 6.01 -3.59 -2.44
CA ALA A 41 5.40 -4.37 -3.51
C ALA A 41 3.88 -4.47 -3.32
N VAL A 42 3.42 -4.89 -2.14
CA VAL A 42 1.97 -5.03 -1.88
C VAL A 42 1.25 -3.68 -1.87
N LEU A 43 1.91 -2.60 -1.44
CA LEU A 43 1.35 -1.24 -1.54
C LEU A 43 1.18 -0.82 -3.00
N GLN A 44 2.17 -1.08 -3.86
CA GLN A 44 2.08 -0.74 -5.28
C GLN A 44 0.94 -1.48 -5.97
N GLU A 45 0.78 -2.78 -5.68
CA GLU A 45 -0.32 -3.60 -6.20
C GLU A 45 -1.69 -3.09 -5.72
N ALA A 46 -1.85 -2.83 -4.42
CA ALA A 46 -3.09 -2.32 -3.87
C ALA A 46 -3.49 -0.96 -4.46
N LEU A 47 -2.52 -0.05 -4.62
CA LEU A 47 -2.78 1.25 -5.24
C LEU A 47 -3.17 1.13 -6.72
N GLU A 48 -2.59 0.18 -7.46
CA GLU A 48 -2.99 -0.06 -8.84
C GLU A 48 -4.39 -0.67 -8.93
N MET A 49 -4.71 -1.62 -8.06
CA MET A 49 -6.04 -2.20 -7.97
C MET A 49 -7.09 -1.12 -7.65
N ASN A 50 -6.84 -0.27 -6.65
CA ASN A 50 -7.74 0.83 -6.31
C ASN A 50 -7.95 1.81 -7.48
N ARG A 51 -6.88 2.12 -8.23
CA ARG A 51 -6.98 2.96 -9.44
C ARG A 51 -7.82 2.29 -10.52
N ALA A 52 -7.59 1.01 -10.78
CA ALA A 52 -8.33 0.24 -11.77
C ALA A 52 -9.82 0.14 -11.41
N GLU A 53 -10.14 -0.13 -10.15
CA GLU A 53 -11.51 -0.17 -9.64
C GLU A 53 -12.21 1.19 -9.75
N ALA A 54 -11.53 2.28 -9.40
CA ALA A 54 -12.09 3.63 -9.53
C ALA A 54 -12.42 3.98 -10.99
N ARG A 55 -11.52 3.66 -11.92
CA ARG A 55 -11.74 3.85 -13.37
C ARG A 55 -12.87 2.98 -13.89
N ALA A 56 -12.92 1.72 -13.47
CA ALA A 56 -14.00 0.80 -13.84
C ALA A 56 -15.36 1.30 -13.33
N ALA A 57 -15.42 1.81 -12.09
CA ALA A 57 -16.63 2.38 -11.50
C ALA A 57 -17.08 3.68 -12.19
N ALA A 58 -16.14 4.52 -12.62
CA ALA A 58 -16.45 5.73 -13.39
C ALA A 58 -17.03 5.42 -14.78
N GLY A 59 -16.70 4.26 -15.36
CA GLY A 59 -17.17 3.85 -16.67
C GLY A 59 -16.51 4.65 -17.79
N SER A 60 -17.31 5.38 -18.58
CA SER A 60 -16.82 6.16 -19.72
C SER A 60 -16.99 7.66 -19.48
N SER A 61 -16.12 8.47 -20.11
CA SER A 61 -16.13 9.94 -20.03
C SER A 61 -15.85 10.49 -18.61
N TYR A 62 -14.64 10.25 -18.10
CA TYR A 62 -14.15 10.82 -16.85
C TYR A 62 -12.89 11.67 -17.05
N GLU A 63 -12.58 12.49 -16.06
CA GLU A 63 -11.34 13.26 -15.94
C GLU A 63 -10.60 12.80 -14.67
N GLU A 64 -9.26 12.74 -14.73
CA GLU A 64 -8.42 12.50 -13.55
C GLU A 64 -7.76 13.81 -13.13
N LEU A 65 -7.99 14.25 -11.89
CA LEU A 65 -7.40 15.45 -11.31
C LEU A 65 -6.54 15.10 -10.11
N ALA A 66 -5.38 15.74 -9.99
CA ALA A 66 -4.52 15.59 -8.82
C ALA A 66 -5.07 16.38 -7.63
N LEU A 67 -5.25 15.72 -6.48
CA LEU A 67 -5.64 16.35 -5.23
C LEU A 67 -4.44 16.43 -4.28
N ALA A 68 -4.33 17.54 -3.55
CA ALA A 68 -3.40 17.74 -2.45
C ALA A 68 -4.19 17.95 -1.16
N LEU A 69 -3.68 17.41 -0.05
CA LEU A 69 -4.20 17.61 1.30
C LEU A 69 -3.40 18.71 2.02
#